data_AF-A0A9D9ANU9-F1
#
_entry.id   AF-A0A9D9ANU9-F1
#
_cell.length_a   1.000
_cell.length_b   1.000
_cell.length_c   1.000
_cell.angle_alpha   90.00
_cell.angle_beta   90.00
_cell.angle_gamma   90.00
#
_symmetry.space_group_name_H-M   'P 1'
#
loop_
_entity.id
_entity.type
_entity.pdbx_description
1 polymer ?
#
loop_
_entity_poly.entity_id
_entity_poly.type
_entity_poly.pdbx_seq_one_letter_code
_entity_poly.pdbx_strand_id
1 'polypeptide(L)' 'AKPYASSQDRAQAIHAWTDAYNTSRPHAGIGGITPWQRVNNLLGNDN' A
#
# COMPACT_ATOMS: atom_id res chain seq x y z
N ALA A 1 3.62 0.52 -19.96
CA ALA A 1 4.08 1.27 -18.78
C ALA A 1 4.72 2.57 -19.25
N LYS A 2 4.52 3.69 -18.54
CA LYS A 2 5.20 4.97 -18.85
C LYS A 2 6.27 5.21 -17.77
N PRO A 3 7.54 5.47 -18.15
CA PRO A 3 8.59 5.78 -17.17
C PRO A 3 8.37 7.17 -16.56
N TYR A 4 8.84 7.35 -15.33
CA TYR A 4 8.88 8.67 -14.69
C TYR A 4 10.04 9.49 -15.27
N ALA A 5 9.83 10.79 -15.49
CA ALA A 5 10.85 11.68 -16.04
C ALA A 5 11.99 11.95 -15.04
N SER A 6 11.72 11.84 -13.74
CA SER A 6 12.72 12.00 -12.68
C SER A 6 12.42 11.14 -11.45
N SER A 7 13.42 11.02 -10.56
CA SER A 7 13.23 10.43 -9.23
C SER A 7 12.23 11.21 -8.39
N GLN A 8 12.13 12.52 -8.57
CA GLN A 8 11.20 13.37 -7.85
C GLN A 8 9.75 13.10 -8.30
N ASP A 9 9.50 12.97 -9.60
CA ASP A 9 8.18 12.62 -10.13
C ASP A 9 7.72 11.25 -9.61
N ARG A 10 8.63 10.29 -9.55
CA ARG A 10 8.37 8.97 -8.96
C ARG A 10 8.04 9.07 -7.47
N ALA A 11 8.80 9.88 -6.72
CA ALA A 11 8.57 10.07 -5.30
C ALA A 11 7.19 10.71 -5.02
N GLN A 12 6.76 11.66 -5.85
CA GLN A 12 5.42 12.24 -5.74
C GLN A 12 4.32 11.22 -6.04
N ALA A 13 4.51 10.40 -7.08
CA ALA A 13 3.53 9.40 -7.48
C ALA A 13 3.40 8.21 -6.50
N ILE A 14 4.46 7.90 -5.73
CA ILE A 14 4.48 6.72 -4.86
C ILE A 14 3.42 6.80 -3.76
N HIS A 15 3.10 8.00 -3.28
CA HIS A 15 2.13 8.20 -2.20
C HIS A 15 0.74 7.72 -2.61
N ALA A 16 0.19 8.28 -3.70
CA ALA A 16 -1.13 7.89 -4.19
C ALA A 16 -1.21 6.41 -4.56
N TRP A 17 -0.13 5.85 -5.13
CA TRP A 17 -0.07 4.42 -5.44
C TRP A 17 -0.07 3.55 -4.18
N THR A 18 0.68 3.95 -3.15
CA THR A 18 0.79 3.24 -1.87
C THR A 18 -0.55 3.23 -1.14
N ASP A 19 -1.25 4.37 -1.12
CA ASP A 19 -2.58 4.48 -0.51
C ASP A 19 -3.59 3.56 -1.20
N ALA A 20 -3.64 3.56 -2.54
CA ALA A 20 -4.53 2.70 -3.29
C ALA A 20 -4.21 1.21 -3.10
N TYR A 21 -2.91 0.85 -3.08
CA TYR A 21 -2.45 -0.52 -2.87
C TYR A 21 -2.85 -1.05 -1.49
N ASN A 22 -2.73 -0.21 -0.45
CA ASN A 22 -2.99 -0.58 0.93
C ASN A 22 -4.48 -0.57 1.29
N THR A 23 -5.26 0.34 0.73
CA THR A 23 -6.65 0.57 1.19
C THR A 23 -7.71 -0.02 0.28
N SER A 24 -7.43 -0.15 -1.02
CA SER A 24 -8.47 -0.43 -2.02
C SER A 24 -8.24 -1.73 -2.80
N ARG A 25 -6.98 -2.17 -2.93
CA ARG A 25 -6.65 -3.34 -3.76
C ARG A 25 -6.73 -4.63 -2.93
N PRO A 26 -7.61 -5.59 -3.28
CA PRO A 26 -7.61 -6.91 -2.68
C PRO A 26 -6.43 -7.74 -3.19
N HIS A 27 -5.80 -8.55 -2.32
CA HIS A 27 -4.67 -9.40 -2.71
C HIS A 27 -4.96 -10.87 -2.42
N ALA A 28 -4.77 -11.72 -3.43
CA ALA A 28 -5.03 -13.16 -3.34
C ALA A 28 -4.21 -13.85 -2.24
N GLY A 29 -2.95 -13.45 -2.05
CA GLY A 29 -2.05 -14.03 -1.03
C GLY A 29 -2.45 -13.75 0.42
N ILE A 30 -3.47 -12.91 0.66
CA ILE A 30 -4.00 -12.61 2.00
C ILE A 30 -5.49 -12.90 2.11
N GLY A 31 -6.05 -13.72 1.21
CA GLY A 31 -7.47 -14.09 1.25
C GLY A 31 -8.39 -13.08 0.57
N GLY A 32 -7.87 -12.26 -0.35
CA GLY A 32 -8.68 -11.31 -1.12
C GLY A 32 -9.07 -10.05 -0.33
N ILE A 33 -8.47 -9.81 0.83
CA ILE A 33 -8.60 -8.55 1.58
C ILE A 33 -7.48 -7.57 1.18
N THR A 34 -7.62 -6.32 1.60
CA THR A 34 -6.58 -5.30 1.42
C THR A 34 -5.51 -5.45 2.52
N PRO A 35 -4.28 -4.95 2.30
CA PRO A 35 -3.22 -5.00 3.32
C PRO A 35 -3.65 -4.29 4.60
N TRP A 36 -4.36 -3.16 4.47
CA TRP A 36 -4.90 -2.42 5.61
C TRP A 36 -5.85 -3.26 6.49
N GLN A 37 -6.72 -4.06 5.86
CA GLN A 37 -7.64 -4.95 6.58
C GLN A 37 -6.92 -6.11 7.29
N ARG A 38 -5.73 -6.51 6.83
CA ARG A 38 -4.93 -7.57 7.45
C ARG A 38 -4.18 -7.09 8.70
N VAL A 39 -3.87 -5.80 8.80
CA VAL A 39 -3.04 -5.28 9.91
C VAL A 39 -3.80 -5.47 11.23
N ASN A 40 -3.34 -6.44 12.03
CA ASN A 40 -3.89 -6.72 13.37
C ASN A 40 -3.18 -5.92 14.47
N ASN A 41 -2.17 -5.12 14.13
CA ASN A 41 -1.30 -4.43 15.09
C ASN A 41 -1.84 -3.09 15.60
N LEU A 42 -3.12 -2.77 15.36
CA LEU A 42 -3.74 -1.55 15.89
C LEU A 42 -4.18 -1.71 17.36
N LEU A 43 -4.18 -2.94 17.90
CA LEU A 43 -4.41 -3.24 19.31
C LEU A 43 -3.33 -4.20 19.83
N GLY A 44 -2.25 -3.65 20.36
CA GLY A 44 -1.32 -4.35 21.27
C GLY A 44 -0.22 -5.19 20.61
N ASN A 45 0.95 -4.59 20.44
CA ASN A 45 2.23 -5.31 20.53
C ASN A 45 3.30 -4.37 21.10
N ASP A 46 3.01 -3.89 22.31
CA ASP A 46 3.92 -3.08 23.11
C ASP A 46 4.42 -4.03 24.22
N ASN A 47 5.47 -4.81 23.94
CA ASN A 47 6.21 -5.54 24.97
C ASN A 47 7.40 -4.69 25.43
#